data_AF-A0A6A7KI53-F1
#
_entry.id   AF-A0A6A7KI53-F1
#
_cell.length_a   1.000
_cell.length_b   1.000
_cell.length_c   1.000
_cell.angle_alpha   90.00
_cell.angle_beta   90.00
_cell.angle_gamma   90.00
#
_symmetry.space_group_name_H-M   'P 1'
#
loop_
_entity.id
_entity.type
_entity.pdbx_description
1 polymer ?
#
loop_
_entity_poly.entity_id
_entity_poly.type
_entity_poly.pdbx_seq_one_letter_code
_entity_poly.pdbx_strand_id
1 'polypeptide(L)'
;MKKYQKKLIEAGIEGAIITVLAYLFYYQNYLLHKWYRGLPLPSKIPFMVAGILTGAAYFIYKLYRTYPMMQKEKIADVIKEENLEAL
;
A
#
# COMPACT_ATOMS: atom_id res chain seq x y z
N MET A 1 8.83 -12.61 -14.33
CA MET A 1 8.13 -12.24 -13.08
C MET A 1 6.71 -12.77 -13.13
N LYS A 2 6.25 -13.51 -12.12
CA LYS A 2 4.86 -14.03 -12.10
C LYS A 2 3.88 -12.85 -11.90
N LYS A 3 2.63 -12.96 -12.40
CA LYS A 3 1.65 -11.85 -12.37
C LYS A 3 1.35 -11.37 -10.94
N TYR A 4 1.28 -12.29 -9.98
CA TYR A 4 1.13 -11.94 -8.56
C TYR A 4 2.30 -11.11 -8.01
N GLN A 5 3.55 -11.38 -8.42
CA GLN A 5 4.72 -10.62 -7.96
C GLN A 5 4.65 -9.18 -8.46
N LYS A 6 4.27 -8.98 -9.74
CA LYS A 6 4.08 -7.64 -10.30
C LYS A 6 3.01 -6.86 -9.53
N LYS A 7 1.88 -7.50 -9.20
CA LYS A 7 0.81 -6.87 -8.40
C LYS A 7 1.25 -6.53 -6.99
N LEU A 8 2.10 -7.37 -6.37
CA LEU A 8 2.61 -7.13 -5.03
C LEU A 8 3.54 -5.91 -5.00
N ILE A 9 4.42 -5.80 -6.01
CA ILE A 9 5.31 -4.62 -6.19
C ILE A 9 4.47 -3.36 -6.44
N GLU A 10 3.48 -3.44 -7.32
CA GLU A 10 2.57 -2.32 -7.59
C GLU A 10 1.84 -1.86 -6.31
N ALA A 11 1.33 -2.80 -5.52
CA ALA A 11 0.73 -2.47 -4.22
C ALA A 11 1.72 -1.82 -3.25
N GLY A 12 2.97 -2.29 -3.23
CA GLY A 12 4.04 -1.70 -2.43
C GLY A 12 4.35 -0.25 -2.84
N ILE A 13 4.49 0.01 -4.14
CA ILE A 13 4.73 1.35 -4.68
C ILE A 13 3.57 2.28 -4.35
N GLU A 14 2.33 1.85 -4.58
CA GLU A 14 1.16 2.66 -4.25
C GLU A 14 1.05 2.94 -2.74
N GLY A 15 1.30 1.94 -1.89
CA GLY A 15 1.32 2.14 -0.43
C GLY A 15 2.38 3.15 0.02
N ALA A 16 3.56 3.14 -0.60
CA ALA A 16 4.59 4.13 -0.35
C ALA A 16 4.17 5.54 -0.79
N ILE A 17 3.56 5.68 -1.99
CA ILE A 17 3.04 6.95 -2.49
C ILE A 17 1.96 7.48 -1.54
N ILE A 18 1.01 6.64 -1.11
CA ILE A 18 -0.04 7.01 -0.18
C ILE A 18 0.52 7.42 1.18
N THR A 19 1.56 6.75 1.67
CA THR A 19 2.24 7.13 2.92
C THR A 19 2.76 8.57 2.85
N VAL A 20 3.46 8.91 1.76
CA VAL A 20 4.02 10.24 1.54
C VAL A 20 2.92 11.29 1.39
N LEU A 21 1.89 11.00 0.58
CA LEU A 21 0.77 11.91 0.37
C LEU A 21 -0.03 12.14 1.66
N ALA A 22 -0.29 11.09 2.44
CA ALA A 22 -0.99 11.19 3.71
C ALA A 22 -0.19 12.02 4.73
N TYR A 23 1.12 11.78 4.85
CA TYR A 23 2.00 12.60 5.68
C TYR A 23 1.91 14.09 5.29
N LEU A 24 2.07 14.41 3.99
CA LEU A 24 2.01 15.78 3.51
C LEU A 24 0.64 16.41 3.75
N PHE A 25 -0.43 15.67 3.47
CA PHE A 25 -1.80 16.12 3.68
C PHE A 25 -2.05 16.45 5.15
N TYR A 26 -1.76 15.54 6.08
CA TYR A 26 -2.00 15.78 7.51
C TYR A 26 -1.12 16.91 8.06
N TYR A 27 0.15 16.95 7.67
CA TYR A 27 1.08 17.97 8.14
C TYR A 27 0.72 19.36 7.62
N GLN A 28 0.40 19.50 6.33
CA GLN A 28 -0.03 20.79 5.78
C GLN A 28 -1.37 21.25 6.35
N ASN A 29 -2.33 20.35 6.54
CA ASN A 29 -3.60 20.70 7.19
C ASN A 29 -3.38 21.20 8.62
N TYR A 30 -2.48 20.57 9.38
CA TYR A 30 -2.16 21.05 10.73
C TYR A 30 -1.54 22.45 10.70
N LEU A 31 -0.57 22.68 9.80
CA LEU A 31 0.05 23.99 9.66
C LEU A 31 -0.97 25.06 9.26
N LEU A 32 -1.93 24.73 8.39
CA LEU A 32 -2.96 25.65 7.96
C LEU A 32 -3.93 26.02 9.10
N HIS A 33 -4.35 25.04 9.89
CA HIS A 33 -5.45 25.21 10.85
C HIS A 33 -5.01 25.55 12.27
N LYS A 34 -3.84 25.07 12.70
CA LYS A 34 -3.41 25.17 14.11
C LYS A 34 -2.11 25.94 14.31
N TRP A 35 -1.31 26.11 13.27
CA TRP A 35 -0.04 26.82 13.42
C TRP A 35 -0.21 28.31 13.10
N TYR A 36 -0.23 29.12 14.17
CA TYR A 36 -0.14 30.57 14.04
C TYR A 36 1.30 30.97 13.73
N ARG A 37 1.49 31.85 12.73
CA ARG A 37 2.81 32.33 12.30
C ARG A 37 3.56 32.92 13.50
N GLY A 38 4.77 32.44 13.76
CA GLY A 38 5.65 32.91 14.84
C GLY A 38 5.86 31.91 15.99
N LEU A 39 5.08 30.83 16.05
CA LEU A 39 5.32 29.72 16.99
C LEU A 39 6.35 28.73 16.43
N PRO A 40 7.12 28.03 17.29
CA PRO A 40 8.03 26.98 16.83
C PRO A 40 7.27 25.93 16.01
N LEU A 41 7.93 25.38 14.99
CA LEU A 41 7.34 24.39 14.10
C LEU A 41 6.89 23.17 14.92
N PRO A 42 5.66 22.67 14.75
CA PRO A 42 5.19 21.46 15.42
C PRO A 42 6.03 20.25 15.00
N SER A 43 6.15 19.28 15.91
CA SER A 43 6.83 18.02 15.61
C SER A 43 6.17 17.30 14.43
N LYS A 44 7.00 16.80 13.50
CA LYS A 44 6.56 16.06 12.31
C LYS A 44 6.23 14.58 12.60
N ILE A 45 6.72 14.06 13.73
CA ILE A 45 6.61 12.65 14.13
C ILE A 45 5.16 12.13 14.12
N PRO A 46 4.17 12.78 14.76
CA PRO A 46 2.80 12.26 14.76
C PRO A 46 2.20 12.16 13.35
N PHE A 47 2.55 13.08 12.45
CA PHE A 47 2.08 13.07 11.06
C PHE A 47 2.77 11.99 10.23
N MET A 48 4.04 11.72 10.51
CA MET A 48 4.78 10.61 9.89
C MET A 48 4.17 9.26 10.31
N VAL A 49 3.87 9.08 11.60
CA VAL A 49 3.18 7.89 12.10
C VAL A 49 1.80 7.75 11.44
N ALA A 50 1.01 8.82 11.38
CA ALA A 50 -0.28 8.82 10.70
C ALA A 50 -0.15 8.43 9.22
N GLY A 51 0.84 8.98 8.51
CA GLY A 51 1.10 8.63 7.12
C GLY A 51 1.43 7.14 6.94
N ILE A 52 2.31 6.59 7.78
CA ILE A 52 2.69 5.16 7.76
C ILE A 52 1.47 4.28 8.02
N LEU A 53 0.65 4.62 9.00
CA LEU A 53 -0.58 3.88 9.31
C LEU A 53 -1.55 3.88 8.12
N THR A 54 -1.75 5.03 7.46
CA THR A 54 -2.61 5.15 6.29
C THR A 54 -2.08 4.32 5.11
N GLY A 55 -0.77 4.37 4.83
CA GLY A 55 -0.15 3.57 3.78
C GLY A 55 -0.21 2.07 4.06
N ALA A 56 0.04 1.64 5.30
CA ALA A 56 -0.08 0.25 5.72
C ALA A 56 -1.52 -0.26 5.61
N ALA A 57 -2.50 0.54 6.04
CA ALA A 57 -3.92 0.21 5.90
C ALA A 57 -4.32 0.01 4.42
N TYR A 58 -3.84 0.89 3.54
CA TYR A 58 -4.05 0.74 2.09
C TYR A 58 -3.42 -0.53 1.54
N PHE A 59 -2.17 -0.82 1.92
CA PHE A 59 -1.45 -2.00 1.47
C PHE A 59 -2.16 -3.29 1.89
N ILE A 60 -2.61 -3.37 3.15
CA ILE A 60 -3.39 -4.50 3.67
C ILE A 60 -4.71 -4.65 2.88
N TYR A 61 -5.41 -3.56 2.63
CA TYR A 61 -6.63 -3.56 1.83
C TYR A 61 -6.39 -4.09 0.40
N LYS A 62 -5.33 -3.63 -0.27
CA LYS A 62 -5.00 -4.08 -1.63
C LYS A 62 -4.56 -5.55 -1.65
N LEU A 63 -3.85 -6.02 -0.63
CA LEU A 63 -3.51 -7.43 -0.46
C LEU A 63 -4.76 -8.29 -0.29
N TYR A 64 -5.67 -7.90 0.61
CA TYR A 64 -6.92 -8.62 0.86
C TYR A 64 -7.76 -8.75 -0.42
N ARG A 65 -7.83 -7.68 -1.21
CA ARG A 65 -8.56 -7.67 -2.49
C ARG A 65 -7.88 -8.46 -3.60
N THR A 66 -6.55 -8.59 -3.57
CA THR A 66 -5.77 -9.31 -4.59
C THR A 66 -5.66 -10.82 -4.29
N TYR A 67 -5.83 -11.20 -3.03
CA TYR A 67 -5.78 -12.59 -2.56
C TYR A 67 -6.60 -13.60 -3.37
N PRO A 68 -7.89 -13.37 -3.70
CA PRO A 68 -8.68 -14.33 -4.48
C PRO A 68 -8.16 -14.52 -5.91
N MET A 69 -7.50 -13.52 -6.50
CA MET A 69 -6.89 -13.67 -7.83
C MET A 69 -5.61 -14.52 -7.78
N MET A 70 -4.84 -14.42 -6.69
CA MET A 70 -3.65 -15.25 -6.49
C MET A 70 -4.00 -16.73 -6.34
N GLN A 71 -5.09 -17.05 -5.64
CA GLN A 71 -5.55 -18.44 -5.54
C GLN A 71 -5.97 -19.01 -6.90
N LYS A 72 -6.72 -18.24 -7.70
CA LYS A 72 -7.15 -18.68 -9.04
C LYS A 72 -5.98 -18.96 -9.98
N GLU A 73 -4.95 -18.11 -9.99
CA GLU A 73 -3.74 -18.37 -10.79
C GLU A 73 -3.00 -19.63 -10.33
N LYS A 74 -2.86 -19.81 -9.01
CA LYS A 74 -2.17 -20.99 -8.47
C LYS A 74 -2.87 -22.29 -8.85
N ILE A 75 -4.21 -22.30 -8.83
CA ILE A 75 -5.01 -23.46 -9.22
C ILE A 75 -4.91 -23.72 -10.73
N ALA A 76 -4.94 -22.67 -11.56
CA ALA A 76 -4.81 -22.80 -13.01
C ALA A 76 -3.43 -23.32 -13.44
N ASP A 77 -2.36 -22.89 -12.78
CA ASP A 77 -1.01 -23.39 -13.05
C ASP A 77 -0.90 -24.90 -12.73
N VAL A 78 -1.47 -25.35 -11.60
CA VAL A 78 -1.48 -26.78 -11.21
C VAL A 78 -2.25 -27.64 -12.22
N ILE A 79 -3.45 -27.22 -12.64
CA ILE A 79 -4.25 -27.95 -13.63
C ILE A 79 -3.52 -28.06 -14.98
N LYS A 80 -2.77 -27.00 -15.36
CA LYS A 80 -1.99 -27.01 -16.60
C LYS A 80 -0.84 -28.00 -16.55
N GLU A 81 -0.17 -28.11 -15.41
CA GLU A 81 0.94 -29.04 -15.17
C GLU A 81 0.45 -30.50 -15.21
N GLU A 82 -0.68 -30.80 -14.54
CA GLU A 82 -1.30 -32.15 -14.56
C GLU A 82 -1.72 -32.59 -15.97
N ASN A 83 -2.27 -31.69 -16.80
CA ASN A 83 -2.62 -32.00 -18.20
C ASN A 83 -1.40 -32.22 -19.10
N LEU A 84 -0.24 -31.64 -18.76
CA LEU A 84 1.00 -31.86 -19.50
C LEU A 84 1.67 -33.18 -19.12
N GLU A 85 1.52 -33.64 -17.88
CA GLU A 85 2.02 -34.94 -17.42
C GLU A 85 1.15 -36.13 -17.88
N ALA A 86 -0.12 -35.88 -18.19
CA ALA A 86 -1.07 -36.89 -18.69
C ALA A 86 -0.99 -37.16 -20.22
N LEU A 87 -0.10 -36.45 -20.94
CA LEU A 87 0.11 -36.51 -22.39
C LEU A 87 1.42 -37.23 -22.75
#